data_AF-A0A8A0RND9-F1
#
_entry.id   AF-A0A8A0RND9-F1
#
_cell.length_a   1.000
_cell.length_b   1.000
_cell.length_c   1.000
_cell.angle_alpha   90.00
_cell.angle_beta   90.00
_cell.angle_gamma   90.00
#
_symmetry.space_group_name_H-M   'P 1'
#
loop_
_entity.id
_entity.type
_entity.pdbx_description
1 polymer ?
#
loop_
_entity_poly.entity_id
_entity_poly.type
_entity_poly.pdbx_seq_one_letter_code
_entity_poly.pdbx_strand_id
1 'polypeptide(L)' 'MELKREIIERIAMKCPDGEITCRKAFQLADELGITLRQMGEALNQLKIKITGCQLGCF' A
#
# COMPACT_ATOMS: atom_id res chain seq x y z
N MET A 1 -2.27 17.90 2.62
CA MET A 1 -2.75 16.59 3.12
C MET A 1 -1.57 15.91 3.78
N GLU A 2 -1.57 15.81 5.12
CA GLU A 2 -0.56 15.06 5.85
C GLU A 2 -0.85 13.56 5.71
N LEU A 3 0.04 12.84 5.04
CA LEU A 3 0.10 11.40 5.16
C LEU A 3 0.69 11.10 6.55
N LYS A 4 -0.16 10.71 7.51
CA LYS A 4 0.29 10.41 8.88
C LYS A 4 1.31 9.28 8.84
N ARG A 5 2.50 9.49 9.43
CA ARG A 5 3.59 8.50 9.48
C ARG A 5 3.13 7.13 10.04
N GLU A 6 2.17 7.16 10.95
CA GLU A 6 1.52 5.97 11.52
C GLU A 6 0.94 5.02 10.46
N ILE A 7 0.42 5.56 9.35
CA ILE A 7 -0.14 4.78 8.24
C ILE A 7 0.99 4.09 7.46
N ILE A 8 2.09 4.81 7.23
CA ILE A 8 3.28 4.29 6.53
C ILE A 8 3.90 3.15 7.35
N GLU A 9 4.01 3.32 8.67
CA GLU A 9 4.51 2.27 9.57
C GLU A 9 3.59 1.04 9.59
N ARG A 10 2.27 1.26 9.63
CA ARG A 10 1.28 0.16 9.52
C ARG A 10 1.42 -0.63 8.22
N ILE A 11 1.65 0.06 7.10
CA ILE A 11 1.85 -0.57 5.78
C ILE A 11 3.17 -1.34 5.77
N ALA A 12 4.27 -0.73 6.25
CA ALA A 12 5.58 -1.38 6.34
C ALA A 12 5.52 -2.64 7.21
N MET A 13 4.81 -2.60 8.34
CA MET A 13 4.65 -3.75 9.24
C MET A 13 3.82 -4.88 8.60
N LYS A 14 2.85 -4.56 7.74
CA LYS A 14 2.05 -5.54 6.99
C LYS A 14 2.72 -6.03 5.69
N CYS A 15 3.83 -5.42 5.27
CA CYS A 15 4.58 -5.76 4.05
C CYS A 15 6.07 -6.05 4.34
N PRO A 16 6.38 -7.11 5.11
CA PRO A 16 7.76 -7.43 5.49
C PRO A 16 8.67 -7.77 4.29
N ASP A 17 8.11 -8.37 3.23
CA ASP A 17 8.86 -8.79 2.04
C ASP A 17 9.17 -7.65 1.05
N GLY A 18 8.70 -6.42 1.32
CA GLY A 18 8.89 -5.30 0.37
C GLY A 18 8.06 -5.43 -0.92
N GLU A 19 7.09 -6.33 -0.94
CA GLU A 19 6.14 -6.52 -2.03
C GLU A 19 4.72 -6.73 -1.51
N ILE A 20 3.74 -6.22 -2.25
CA ILE A 20 2.32 -6.28 -1.89
C ILE A 20 1.49 -6.60 -3.13
N THR A 21 0.43 -7.40 -2.97
CA THR A 21 -0.50 -7.61 -4.07
C THR A 21 -1.48 -6.47 -4.21
N CYS A 22 -1.96 -6.20 -5.43
CA CYS A 22 -2.96 -5.14 -5.65
C CYS A 22 -4.19 -5.34 -4.74
N ARG A 23 -4.64 -6.58 -4.57
CA ARG A 23 -5.72 -6.94 -3.63
C ARG A 23 -5.37 -6.60 -2.18
N LYS A 24 -4.18 -6.96 -1.71
CA LYS A 24 -3.71 -6.60 -0.35
C LYS A 24 -3.61 -5.09 -0.18
N ALA A 25 -3.15 -4.36 -1.19
CA ALA A 25 -3.03 -2.90 -1.15
C ALA A 25 -4.41 -2.23 -0.99
N PHE A 26 -5.40 -2.69 -1.76
CA PHE A 26 -6.79 -2.25 -1.62
C PHE A 26 -7.36 -2.58 -0.24
N GLN A 27 -7.16 -3.81 0.23
CA GLN A 27 -7.69 -4.27 1.52
C GLN A 27 -7.08 -3.48 2.69
N LEU A 28 -5.77 -3.21 2.63
CA LEU A 28 -5.07 -2.34 3.58
C LEU A 28 -5.59 -0.91 3.55
N ALA A 29 -5.81 -0.35 2.34
CA ALA A 29 -6.33 0.99 2.19
C ALA A 29 -7.73 1.13 2.80
N ASP A 30 -8.59 0.13 2.58
CA ASP A 30 -9.94 0.04 3.16
C ASP A 30 -9.89 -0.12 4.69
N GLU A 31 -9.07 -1.04 5.21
CA GLU A 31 -8.86 -1.22 6.66
C GLU A 31 -8.35 0.05 7.36
N LEU A 32 -7.50 0.82 6.68
CA LEU A 32 -6.91 2.07 7.20
C LEU A 32 -7.78 3.30 6.92
N GLY A 33 -8.87 3.15 6.15
CA GLY A 33 -9.74 4.26 5.73
C GLY A 33 -9.03 5.30 4.86
N ILE A 34 -7.99 4.91 4.13
CA ILE A 34 -7.23 5.80 3.24
C ILE A 34 -7.58 5.56 1.78
N THR A 35 -7.32 6.57 0.96
CA THR A 35 -7.48 6.44 -0.49
C THR A 35 -6.36 5.61 -1.11
N LEU A 36 -6.63 4.95 -2.23
CA LEU A 36 -5.62 4.25 -3.03
C LEU A 36 -4.47 5.16 -3.46
N ARG A 37 -4.73 6.46 -3.62
CA ARG A 37 -3.71 7.46 -3.92
C ARG A 37 -2.72 7.58 -2.77
N GLN A 38 -3.21 7.71 -1.54
CA GLN A 38 -2.38 7.73 -0.33
C GLN A 38 -1.66 6.39 -0.12
N MET A 39 -2.32 5.27 -0.40
CA MET A 39 -1.71 3.95 -0.35
C MET A 39 -0.58 3.82 -1.37
N GLY A 40 -0.80 4.27 -2.62
CA GLY A 40 0.23 4.30 -3.66
C GLY A 40 1.41 5.20 -3.30
N GLU A 41 1.17 6.38 -2.72
CA GLU A 41 2.23 7.24 -2.21
C GLU A 41 3.04 6.56 -1.09
N ALA A 42 2.37 5.93 -0.13
CA ALA A 42 3.01 5.20 0.96
C ALA A 42 3.86 4.03 0.43
N LEU A 43 3.30 3.22 -0.47
CA LEU A 43 4.02 2.11 -1.11
C LEU A 43 5.23 2.62 -1.90
N ASN A 44 5.08 3.72 -2.63
CA ASN A 44 6.16 4.34 -3.39
C ASN A 44 7.26 4.90 -2.47
N GLN A 45 6.90 5.55 -1.35
CA GLN A 45 7.87 6.00 -0.35
C GLN A 45 8.63 4.84 0.30
N LEU A 46 7.92 3.74 0.58
CA LEU A 46 8.49 2.52 1.15
C LEU A 46 9.22 1.65 0.11
N LYS A 47 9.23 2.06 -1.17
CA LYS A 47 9.74 1.28 -2.31
C LYS A 47 9.16 -0.14 -2.38
N ILE A 48 7.91 -0.31 -1.92
CA ILE A 48 7.22 -1.60 -1.98
C ILE A 48 6.72 -1.81 -3.40
N LYS A 49 7.04 -2.97 -3.99
CA LYS A 49 6.56 -3.32 -5.33
C LYS A 49 5.14 -3.89 -5.25
N ILE A 50 4.29 -3.47 -6.17
CA ILE A 50 2.97 -4.08 -6.35
C ILE A 50 3.12 -5.28 -7.28
N THR A 51 2.87 -6.49 -6.79
CA THR A 51 2.97 -7.75 -7.55
C THR A 51 1.59 -8.38 -7.74
N GLY A 52 1.23 -8.89 -8.92
CA GLY A 52 -0.08 -9.53 -9.13
C GLY A 52 -1.26 -8.55 -9.09
N CYS A 53 -1.30 -7.61 -10.05
CA CYS A 53 -2.47 -6.79 -10.30
C CYS A 53 -3.59 -7.65 -10.90
N GLN A 54 -4.72 -7.77 -10.18
CA GLN A 54 -5.87 -8.59 -10.61
C GLN A 54 -6.50 -8.13 -11.92
N LEU A 55 -6.20 -6.90 -12.35
CA LEU A 55 -6.67 -6.34 -13.62
C LEU A 55 -5.79 -6.70 -14.82
N GLY A 56 -4.67 -7.40 -14.62
CA GLY A 56 -3.72 -7.68 -15.70
C GLY A 56 -3.01 -6.43 -16.25
N CYS A 57 -3.09 -5.29 -15.55
CA CYS A 57 -2.39 -4.05 -15.91
C CYS A 57 -0.94 -4.03 -15.39
N PHE A 58 -0.16 -5.07 -15.68
CA PHE A 58 1.30 -5.09 -15.55
C PHE A 58 1.91 -5.85 -16.72
#